data_AF-E6VL32-F1
#
_entry.id   AF-E6VL32-F1
#
_cell.length_a   1.000
_cell.length_b   1.000
_cell.length_c   1.000
_cell.angle_alpha   90.00
_cell.angle_beta   90.00
_cell.angle_gamma   90.00
#
_symmetry.space_group_name_H-M   'P 1'
#
loop_
_entity.id
_entity.type
_entity.pdbx_description
1 polymer ?
#
loop_
_entity_poly.entity_id
_entity_poly.type
_entity_poly.pdbx_seq_one_letter_code
_entity_poly.pdbx_strand_id
1 'polypeptide(L)' 'MMVIHMDVKKFAPSVLKRMKREFSALRSCTDATIFAIEDKPDDAKWERYVRLMGFEFSSRVECTDGRSRRCFVSKKNNQ' A
#
# COMPACT_ATOMS: atom_id res chain seq x y z
N MET A 1 11.59 -0.31 13.60
CA MET A 1 10.81 -0.68 12.39
C MET A 1 9.36 -0.85 12.83
N MET A 2 8.46 0.01 12.37
CA MET A 2 7.03 -0.11 12.70
C MET A 2 6.34 -0.87 11.57
N VAL A 3 5.76 -2.02 11.89
CA VAL A 3 5.00 -2.84 10.94
C VAL A 3 3.52 -2.62 11.24
N ILE A 4 2.79 -2.04 10.28
CA ILE A 4 1.34 -1.86 10.38
C ILE A 4 0.71 -2.85 9.41
N HIS A 5 -0.03 -3.82 9.94
CA HIS A 5 -0.83 -4.74 9.15
C HIS A 5 -2.29 -4.28 9.15
N MET A 6 -2.87 -4.11 7.96
CA MET A 6 -4.26 -3.73 7.80
C MET A 6 -4.95 -4.71 6.85
N ASP A 7 -5.84 -5.54 7.40
CA ASP A 7 -6.70 -6.44 6.63
C ASP A 7 -8.10 -5.80 6.51
N VAL A 8 -8.47 -5.39 5.29
CA VAL A 8 -9.78 -4.78 5.03
C VAL A 8 -10.57 -5.59 4.03
N LYS A 9 -11.63 -6.25 4.52
CA LYS A 9 -12.50 -7.09 3.68
C LYS A 9 -13.46 -6.26 2.83
N LYS A 10 -14.04 -5.22 3.42
CA LYS A 10 -14.98 -4.27 2.78
C LYS A 10 -14.92 -2.92 3.49
N PHE A 11 -15.13 -1.84 2.75
CA PHE A 11 -15.31 -0.50 3.29
C PHE A 11 -16.37 0.26 2.48
N ALA A 12 -17.07 1.19 3.13
CA ALA A 12 -17.96 2.12 2.42
C ALA A 12 -17.12 3.11 1.58
N PRO A 13 -17.64 3.68 0.48
CA PRO A 13 -16.91 4.65 -0.34
C PRO A 13 -16.41 5.87 0.45
N SER A 14 -17.17 6.32 1.46
CA SER A 14 -16.79 7.41 2.36
C SER A 14 -15.54 7.08 3.19
N VAL A 15 -15.39 5.81 3.60
CA VAL A 15 -14.22 5.33 4.35
C VAL A 15 -13.00 5.32 3.44
N LEU A 16 -13.10 4.85 2.20
CA LEU A 16 -11.98 4.90 1.24
C LEU A 16 -11.52 6.34 1.01
N LYS A 17 -12.47 7.26 0.82
CA LYS A 17 -12.16 8.69 0.63
C LYS A 17 -11.43 9.27 1.84
N ARG A 18 -11.87 8.91 3.06
CA ARG A 18 -11.20 9.30 4.29
C ARG A 18 -9.79 8.71 4.37
N MET A 19 -9.64 7.40 4.17
CA MET A 19 -8.33 6.73 4.19
C MET A 19 -7.35 7.36 3.23
N LYS A 20 -7.76 7.65 1.98
CA LYS A 20 -6.91 8.32 0.99
C LYS A 20 -6.46 9.71 1.48
N ARG A 21 -7.37 10.50 2.06
CA ARG A 21 -7.05 11.82 2.61
C ARG A 21 -6.07 11.71 3.78
N GLU A 22 -6.33 10.84 4.75
CA GLU A 22 -5.45 10.67 5.92
C GLU A 22 -4.08 10.15 5.50
N PHE A 23 -4.02 9.22 4.55
CA PHE A 23 -2.76 8.72 4.02
C PHE A 23 -1.98 9.81 3.27
N SER A 24 -2.65 10.66 2.49
CA SER A 24 -1.99 11.81 1.86
C SER A 24 -1.43 12.79 2.89
N ALA A 25 -2.13 13.02 4.01
CA ALA A 25 -1.64 13.85 5.10
C ALA A 25 -0.44 13.20 5.82
N LEU A 26 -0.48 11.88 6.02
CA LEU A 26 0.68 11.13 6.52
C LEU A 26 1.88 11.29 5.58
N ARG A 27 1.69 11.15 4.26
CA ARG A 27 2.77 11.31 3.27
C ARG A 27 3.36 12.72 3.23
N SER A 28 2.63 13.77 3.62
CA SER A 28 3.19 15.13 3.64
C SER A 28 4.10 15.38 4.84
N CYS A 29 3.91 14.66 5.94
CA CYS A 29 4.69 14.82 7.17
C CYS A 29 5.79 13.78 7.38
N THR A 30 5.88 12.74 6.55
CA THR A 30 6.91 11.70 6.66
C THR A 30 7.70 11.50 5.37
N ASP A 31 9.03 11.54 5.49
CA ASP A 31 9.96 11.22 4.39
C ASP A 31 10.23 9.72 4.29
N ALA A 32 9.77 8.93 5.27
CA ALA A 32 10.02 7.49 5.30
C ALA A 32 9.38 6.78 4.10
N THR A 33 10.10 5.83 3.48
CA THR A 33 9.52 4.96 2.45
C THR A 33 8.51 4.02 3.09
N ILE A 34 7.30 3.96 2.55
CA ILE A 34 6.26 3.01 3.00
C ILE A 34 6.15 1.91 1.97
N PHE A 35 6.18 0.66 2.43
CA PHE A 35 6.07 -0.53 1.60
C PHE A 35 4.69 -1.18 1.77
N ALA A 36 4.15 -1.71 0.69
CA ALA A 36 2.95 -2.55 0.69
C ALA A 36 3.25 -3.83 -0.09
N ILE A 37 3.03 -4.99 0.52
CA ILE A 37 3.19 -6.30 -0.12
C ILE A 37 1.80 -6.87 -0.31
N GLU A 38 1.50 -7.42 -1.48
CA GLU A 38 0.21 -8.09 -1.71
C GLU A 38 0.03 -9.30 -0.77
N ASP A 39 -1.21 -9.70 -0.50
CA ASP A 39 -1.49 -10.92 0.28
C ASP A 39 -1.47 -12.16 -0.63
N LYS A 40 -2.00 -12.02 -1.85
CA LYS A 40 -2.06 -13.07 -2.86
C LYS A 40 -1.25 -12.68 -4.10
N PRO A 41 -0.54 -13.64 -4.72
CA PRO A 41 0.19 -13.37 -5.96
C PRO A 41 -0.73 -12.78 -7.03
N ASP A 42 -0.27 -11.69 -7.64
CA ASP A 42 -0.91 -11.07 -8.80
C ASP A 42 -2.38 -10.63 -8.59
N ASP A 43 -2.72 -10.20 -7.36
CA ASP A 43 -4.05 -9.69 -7.03
C ASP A 43 -4.31 -8.32 -7.70
N ALA A 44 -5.07 -8.34 -8.80
CA ALA A 44 -5.42 -7.14 -9.56
C ALA A 44 -6.32 -6.16 -8.79
N LYS A 45 -7.16 -6.65 -7.87
CA LYS A 45 -8.03 -5.78 -7.06
C LYS A 45 -7.20 -5.05 -6.01
N TRP A 46 -6.26 -5.76 -5.39
CA TRP A 46 -5.29 -5.18 -4.47
C TRP A 46 -4.42 -4.13 -5.16
N GLU A 47 -3.88 -4.43 -6.35
CA GLU A 47 -3.07 -3.49 -7.12
C GLU A 47 -3.82 -2.18 -7.37
N ARG A 48 -5.08 -2.25 -7.82
CA ARG A 48 -5.91 -1.05 -8.04
C ARG A 48 -6.07 -0.24 -6.75
N TYR A 49 -6.26 -0.91 -5.62
CA TYR A 49 -6.39 -0.25 -4.32
C TYR A 49 -5.09 0.47 -3.89
N VAL A 50 -3.94 -0.20 -3.93
CA VAL A 50 -2.67 0.44 -3.52
C VAL A 50 -2.26 1.57 -4.47
N ARG A 51 -2.53 1.43 -5.77
CA ARG A 51 -2.33 2.53 -6.74
C ARG A 51 -3.20 3.74 -6.43
N LEU A 52 -4.46 3.54 -6.02
CA LEU A 52 -5.35 4.65 -5.60
C LEU A 52 -4.81 5.42 -4.38
N MET A 53 -4.01 4.76 -3.55
CA MET A 53 -3.35 5.31 -2.37
C MET A 53 -1.97 5.93 -2.69
N GLY A 54 -1.53 5.92 -3.95
CA GLY A 54 -0.26 6.51 -4.38
C GLY A 54 0.96 5.60 -4.18
N PHE A 55 0.75 4.28 -4.23
CA PHE A 55 1.83 3.31 -4.29
C PHE A 55 2.13 2.92 -5.74
N GLU A 56 3.41 2.68 -6.01
CA GLU A 56 3.92 2.24 -7.31
C GLU A 56 4.60 0.89 -7.17
N PHE A 57 4.53 0.07 -8.22
CA PHE A 57 5.23 -1.22 -8.23
C PHE A 57 6.74 -0.98 -8.15
N SER A 58 7.43 -1.71 -7.26
CA SER A 58 8.88 -1.63 -7.10
C SER A 58 9.57 -2.91 -7.52
N SER A 59 9.18 -4.05 -6.93
CA SER A 59 9.88 -5.32 -7.12
C SER A 59 9.00 -6.49 -6.71
N ARG A 60 9.47 -7.72 -6.97
CA ARG A 60 8.91 -8.93 -6.36
C ARG A 60 9.80 -9.35 -5.20
N VAL A 61 9.17 -9.80 -4.11
CA VAL A 61 9.84 -10.26 -2.90
C VAL A 61 9.38 -11.68 -2.56
N GLU A 62 10.34 -12.52 -2.20
CA GLU A 62 10.05 -13.86 -1.70
C GLU A 62 9.61 -13.76 -0.24
N CYS A 63 8.46 -14.36 0.06
CA CYS A 63 7.89 -14.34 1.40
C CYS A 63 8.19 -15.66 2.13
N THR A 64 8.00 -15.68 3.44
CA THR A 64 8.29 -16.85 4.32
C THR A 64 7.49 -18.10 3.98
N ASP A 65 6.42 -17.98 3.19
CA ASP A 65 5.63 -19.10 2.69
C ASP A 65 6.11 -19.63 1.32
N GLY A 66 7.30 -19.20 0.88
CA GLY A 66 7.91 -19.59 -0.40
C GLY A 66 7.23 -18.99 -1.62
N ARG A 67 6.29 -18.04 -1.43
CA ARG A 67 5.58 -17.39 -2.54
C ARG A 67 6.20 -16.05 -2.85
N SER A 68 6.48 -15.82 -4.14
CA SER A 68 6.86 -14.51 -4.66
C SER A 68 5.64 -13.60 -4.74
N ARG A 69 5.73 -12.43 -4.13
CA ARG A 69 4.67 -11.41 -4.10
C ARG A 69 5.19 -10.07 -4.57
N ARG A 70 4.33 -9.26 -5.18
CA ARG A 70 4.67 -7.89 -5.60
C ARG A 70 4.75 -6.95 -4.40
N CYS A 71 5.83 -6.19 -4.34
CA CYS A 71 6.08 -5.11 -3.40
C CYS A 71 5.87 -3.77 -4.11
N PHE A 72 5.09 -2.92 -3.47
CA PHE A 72 4.79 -1.56 -3.90
C PHE A 72 5.36 -0.56 -2.90
N VAL A 73 5.75 0.60 -3.38
CA VAL A 73 6.38 1.66 -2.59
C VAL A 73 5.59 2.96 -2.71
N SER A 74 5.43 3.66 -1.60
CA SER A 74 4.97 5.04 -1.56
C SER A 74 6.09 5.92 -1.03
N LYS A 75 6.54 6.84 -1.88
CA LYS A 75 7.54 7.86 -1.56
C LYS A 75 6.85 9.18 -1.24
N LYS A 76 7.59 10.13 -0.70
CA LYS A 76 7.04 11.48 -0.50
C LYS A 76 6.89 12.09 -1.87
N ASN A 77 5.68 12.56 -2.19
CA ASN A 77 5.51 13.38 -3.38
C ASN A 77 6.22 14.70 -3.09
N ASN A 78 7.36 14.91 -3.73
CA ASN A 78 7.91 16.25 -3.88
C ASN A 78 6.95 16.97 -4.83
N GLN A 79 6.01 17.73 -4.28
CA GLN A 79 5.26 18.70 -5.08
C GLN A 79 6.23 19.68 -5.73
#